data_AF-A0AAW7RXP1-F1
#
_entry.id   AF-A0AAW7RXP1-F1
#
_cell.length_a   1.000
_cell.length_b   1.000
_cell.length_c   1.000
_cell.angle_alpha   90.00
_cell.angle_beta   90.00
_cell.angle_gamma   90.00
#
_symmetry.space_group_name_H-M   'P 1'
#
loop_
_entity.id
_entity.type
_entity.pdbx_description
1 polymer ?
#
loop_
_entity_poly.entity_id
_entity_poly.type
_entity_poly.pdbx_seq_one_letter_code
_entity_poly.pdbx_strand_id
1 'polypeptide(L)'
;MSYPGILQDLGSTNPIQGVYNIKQTLTPAQVAANTSAEQTFTVPGLQVGDSIDVNKPSHQVGLSIGNVRVSAANTLAIQYVNTTASPITPTAEQYIIGGQR
;
A
#
# COMPACT_ATOMS: atom_id res chain seq x y z
N MET A 1 -0.37 32.87 16.26
CA MET A 1 -1.30 31.81 15.83
C MET A 1 -0.70 30.49 16.27
N SER A 2 -1.14 29.99 17.43
CA SER A 2 -0.65 28.72 17.97
C SER A 2 -1.30 27.59 17.19
N TYR A 3 -0.51 26.69 16.60
CA TYR A 3 -1.03 25.47 15.99
C TYR A 3 -1.38 24.53 17.16
N PRO A 4 -2.65 24.14 17.36
CA PRO A 4 -3.01 23.14 18.35
C PRO A 4 -2.65 21.76 17.77
N GLY A 5 -1.37 21.40 17.87
CA GLY A 5 -0.76 20.29 17.14
C GLY A 5 -0.84 18.96 17.86
N ILE A 6 -2.01 18.60 18.40
CA ILE A 6 -2.45 17.20 18.42
C ILE A 6 -3.98 17.21 18.52
N LEU A 7 -4.67 16.97 17.41
CA LEU A 7 -6.03 16.49 17.44
C LEU A 7 -5.95 15.00 17.79
N GLN A 8 -5.61 14.68 19.04
CA GLN A 8 -6.09 13.41 19.58
C GLN A 8 -7.61 13.60 19.68
N ASP A 9 -8.34 12.78 18.94
CA ASP A 9 -9.78 12.67 19.11
C ASP A 9 -10.07 12.24 20.55
N LEU A 10 -10.35 13.22 21.43
CA LEU A 10 -10.69 13.02 22.84
C LEU A 10 -12.10 12.38 22.99
N GLY A 11 -12.73 11.95 21.90
CA GLY A 11 -13.99 11.20 21.86
C GLY A 11 -13.90 9.79 21.26
N SER A 12 -12.73 9.34 20.79
CA SER A 12 -12.59 7.98 20.26
C SER A 12 -12.59 6.95 21.39
N THR A 13 -13.63 6.13 21.47
CA THR A 13 -13.67 4.92 22.32
C THR A 13 -12.96 3.73 21.67
N ASN A 14 -12.38 3.90 20.48
CA ASN A 14 -11.61 2.86 19.81
C ASN A 14 -10.19 2.78 20.44
N PRO A 15 -9.62 1.57 20.59
CA PRO A 15 -8.31 1.39 21.22
C PRO A 15 -7.22 2.23 20.54
N ILE A 16 -6.19 2.61 21.31
CA ILE A 16 -5.03 3.41 20.85
C ILE A 16 -4.60 2.98 19.44
N GLN A 17 -4.70 3.90 18.48
CA GLN A 17 -4.31 3.61 17.11
C GLN A 17 -2.80 3.39 17.02
N GLY A 18 -2.40 2.23 16.52
CA GLY A 18 -1.01 1.83 16.42
C GLY A 18 -0.49 2.09 15.01
N VAL A 19 0.56 2.90 14.87
CA VAL A 19 1.27 3.05 13.59
C VAL A 19 2.25 1.89 13.43
N TYR A 20 2.28 1.29 12.24
CA TYR A 20 3.22 0.23 11.92
C TYR A 20 3.94 0.48 10.59
N ASN A 21 5.08 -0.19 10.45
CA ASN A 21 5.90 -0.20 9.24
C ASN A 21 6.36 -1.64 8.98
N ILE A 22 5.77 -2.28 7.98
CA ILE A 22 6.10 -3.63 7.56
C ILE A 22 6.97 -3.57 6.31
N LYS A 23 8.05 -4.36 6.28
CA LYS A 23 8.89 -4.54 5.10
C LYS A 23 8.64 -5.92 4.50
N GLN A 24 8.15 -5.97 3.26
CA GLN A 24 7.79 -7.22 2.60
C GLN A 24 8.34 -7.27 1.18
N THR A 25 9.03 -8.36 0.83
CA THR A 25 9.39 -8.63 -0.57
C THR A 25 8.15 -9.04 -1.34
N LEU A 26 7.83 -8.30 -2.39
CA LEU A 26 6.72 -8.56 -3.30
C LEU A 26 7.27 -8.97 -4.66
N THR A 27 6.62 -9.92 -5.31
CA THR A 27 6.93 -10.35 -6.68
C THR A 27 5.69 -10.15 -7.55
N PRO A 28 5.49 -8.95 -8.12
CA PRO A 28 4.29 -8.66 -8.89
C PRO A 28 4.29 -9.36 -10.25
N ALA A 29 3.09 -9.63 -10.76
CA ALA A 29 2.88 -10.11 -12.12
C ALA A 29 2.90 -8.95 -13.13
N GLN A 30 3.04 -9.29 -14.41
CA GLN A 30 3.00 -8.33 -15.50
C GLN A 30 1.66 -7.56 -15.53
N VAL A 31 1.74 -6.26 -15.81
CA VAL A 31 0.60 -5.40 -16.15
C VAL A 31 0.66 -5.11 -17.64
N ALA A 32 -0.45 -5.37 -18.35
CA ALA A 32 -0.52 -5.10 -19.79
C ALA A 32 -0.35 -3.60 -20.10
N ALA A 33 -0.11 -3.27 -21.37
CA ALA A 33 0.04 -1.89 -21.82
C ALA A 33 -1.20 -1.04 -21.55
N ASN A 34 -1.03 0.23 -21.19
CA ASN A 34 -2.09 1.23 -21.00
C ASN A 34 -3.28 0.74 -20.15
N THR A 35 -3.01 -0.01 -19.08
CA THR A 35 -4.06 -0.50 -18.16
C THR A 35 -3.56 -0.53 -16.72
N SER A 36 -4.42 -0.95 -15.81
CA SER A 36 -4.08 -1.25 -14.44
C SER A 36 -4.55 -2.66 -14.05
N ALA A 37 -3.89 -3.26 -13.07
CA ALA A 37 -4.29 -4.56 -12.52
C ALA A 37 -4.14 -4.54 -11.00
N GLU A 38 -5.19 -4.96 -10.29
CA GLU A 38 -5.11 -5.26 -8.85
C GLU A 38 -4.42 -6.62 -8.68
N GLN A 39 -3.41 -6.65 -7.81
CA GLN A 39 -2.68 -7.87 -7.46
C GLN A 39 -2.63 -7.99 -5.94
N THR A 40 -2.77 -9.21 -5.43
CA THR A 40 -2.82 -9.49 -4.00
C THR A 40 -1.56 -10.17 -3.51
N PHE A 41 -1.09 -9.78 -2.33
CA PHE A 41 0.08 -10.34 -1.68
C PHE A 41 -0.21 -10.70 -0.23
N THR A 42 0.36 -11.81 0.23
CA THR A 42 0.31 -12.18 1.64
C THR A 42 1.28 -11.30 2.43
N VAL A 43 0.74 -10.53 3.37
CA VAL A 43 1.50 -9.66 4.28
C VAL A 43 0.96 -9.93 5.71
N PRO A 44 1.65 -10.76 6.50
CA PRO A 44 1.22 -11.08 7.85
C PRO A 44 1.08 -9.82 8.73
N GLY A 45 -0.01 -9.75 9.49
CA GLY A 45 -0.28 -8.64 10.42
C GLY A 45 -1.28 -7.61 9.92
N LEU A 46 -1.58 -7.57 8.60
CA LEU A 46 -2.61 -6.68 8.07
C LEU A 46 -4.03 -7.16 8.44
N GLN A 47 -4.90 -6.22 8.78
CA GLN A 47 -6.30 -6.45 9.11
C GLN A 47 -7.23 -5.61 8.24
N VAL A 48 -8.41 -6.14 7.95
CA VAL A 48 -9.43 -5.38 7.20
C VAL A 48 -9.85 -4.19 8.05
N GLY A 49 -9.77 -2.99 7.48
CA GLY A 49 -10.03 -1.73 8.17
C GLY A 49 -8.78 -0.87 8.38
N ASP A 50 -7.57 -1.47 8.27
CA ASP A 50 -6.33 -0.70 8.34
C ASP A 50 -6.27 0.35 7.21
N SER A 51 -5.90 1.58 7.58
CA SER A 51 -5.53 2.61 6.60
C SER A 51 -4.06 2.41 6.26
N ILE A 52 -3.75 2.21 4.98
CA ILE A 52 -2.41 1.82 4.56
C ILE A 52 -1.86 2.68 3.42
N ASP A 53 -0.54 2.80 3.40
CA ASP A 53 0.26 3.38 2.32
C ASP A 53 1.31 2.35 1.89
N VAL A 54 1.63 2.31 0.60
CA VAL A 54 2.63 1.38 0.05
C VAL A 54 3.69 2.15 -0.74
N ASN A 55 4.95 1.96 -0.39
CA ASN A 55 6.09 2.56 -1.07
C ASN A 55 6.97 1.49 -1.71
N LYS A 56 7.11 1.58 -3.04
CA LYS A 56 8.12 0.84 -3.82
C LYS A 56 9.50 1.49 -3.58
N PRO A 57 10.58 0.72 -3.35
CA PRO A 57 11.94 1.25 -3.11
C PRO A 57 12.55 2.02 -4.27
N SER A 58 12.26 1.57 -5.48
CA SER A 58 12.85 2.09 -6.70
C SER A 58 11.79 2.67 -7.63
N HIS A 59 12.16 3.74 -8.33
CA HIS A 59 11.35 4.26 -9.41
C HIS A 59 11.50 3.37 -10.66
N GLN A 60 10.38 3.04 -11.30
CA GLN A 60 10.33 2.30 -12.55
C GLN A 60 9.49 3.11 -13.54
N VAL A 61 10.10 3.55 -14.64
CA VAL A 61 9.46 4.46 -15.60
C VAL A 61 8.15 3.88 -16.13
N GLY A 62 7.09 4.68 -16.08
CA GLY A 62 5.76 4.32 -16.59
C GLY A 62 4.97 3.36 -15.70
N LEU A 63 5.46 3.06 -14.50
CA LEU A 63 4.74 2.31 -13.48
C LEU A 63 4.33 3.23 -12.33
N SER A 64 3.10 3.07 -11.82
CA SER A 64 2.64 3.74 -10.61
C SER A 64 1.84 2.81 -9.73
N ILE A 65 1.77 3.12 -8.43
CA ILE A 65 0.85 2.51 -7.48
C ILE A 65 -0.43 3.36 -7.50
N GLY A 66 -1.56 2.73 -7.80
CA GLY A 66 -2.90 3.32 -7.74
C GLY A 66 -3.52 3.11 -6.36
N ASN A 67 -4.70 2.48 -6.33
CA ASN A 67 -5.36 2.13 -5.07
C ASN A 67 -4.60 1.04 -4.29
N VAL A 68 -4.60 1.16 -2.96
CA VAL A 68 -4.08 0.14 -2.02
C VAL A 68 -5.11 -0.11 -0.94
N ARG A 69 -5.30 -1.38 -0.56
CA ARG A 69 -6.26 -1.76 0.49
C ARG A 69 -5.91 -3.11 1.10
N VAL A 70 -6.32 -3.34 2.34
CA VAL A 70 -6.32 -4.68 2.94
C VAL A 70 -7.59 -5.41 2.51
N SER A 71 -7.48 -6.30 1.53
CA SER A 71 -8.65 -6.95 0.91
C SER A 71 -9.22 -8.09 1.75
N ALA A 72 -8.39 -8.68 2.61
CA ALA A 72 -8.71 -9.70 3.59
C ALA A 72 -7.61 -9.71 4.66
N ALA A 73 -7.82 -10.43 5.77
CA ALA A 73 -6.78 -10.60 6.78
C ALA A 73 -5.47 -11.09 6.14
N ASN A 74 -4.35 -10.50 6.55
CA ASN A 74 -3.01 -10.74 6.03
C ASN A 74 -2.86 -10.57 4.50
N THR A 75 -3.77 -9.84 3.85
CA THR A 75 -3.81 -9.74 2.38
C THR A 75 -3.82 -8.29 1.93
N LEU A 76 -2.71 -7.86 1.33
CA LEU A 76 -2.57 -6.56 0.70
C LEU A 76 -2.99 -6.64 -0.76
N ALA A 77 -3.88 -5.77 -1.20
CA ALA A 77 -4.18 -5.55 -2.61
C ALA A 77 -3.54 -4.25 -3.08
N ILE A 78 -2.78 -4.31 -4.18
CA ILE A 78 -2.14 -3.15 -4.83
C ILE A 78 -2.64 -3.10 -6.26
N GLN A 79 -3.18 -1.96 -6.67
CA GLN A 79 -3.38 -1.65 -8.08
C GLN A 79 -2.07 -1.11 -8.68
N TYR A 80 -1.47 -1.87 -9.59
CA TYR A 80 -0.38 -1.37 -10.41
C TYR A 80 -0.93 -0.74 -11.69
N VAL A 81 -0.46 0.45 -12.02
CA VAL A 81 -0.85 1.20 -13.23
C VAL A 81 0.32 1.24 -14.19
N ASN A 82 0.11 0.77 -15.43
CA ASN A 82 1.08 0.85 -16.52
C ASN A 82 0.64 1.93 -17.51
N THR A 83 1.42 3.01 -17.61
CA THR A 83 1.17 4.13 -18.51
C THR A 83 2.00 4.06 -19.79
N THR A 84 2.57 2.90 -20.10
CA THR A 84 3.39 2.68 -21.30
C THR A 84 2.62 1.91 -22.38
N ALA A 85 3.11 1.99 -23.62
CA ALA A 85 2.56 1.27 -24.77
C ALA A 85 2.95 -0.22 -24.84
N SER A 86 3.73 -0.73 -23.87
CA SER A 86 4.17 -2.13 -23.79
C SER A 86 3.83 -2.72 -22.42
N PRO A 87 3.73 -4.05 -22.28
CA PRO A 87 3.58 -4.66 -20.96
C PRO A 87 4.78 -4.35 -20.05
N ILE A 88 4.52 -4.17 -18.76
CA ILE A 88 5.56 -3.95 -17.75
C ILE A 88 5.38 -4.93 -16.60
N THR A 89 6.45 -5.54 -16.12
CA THR A 89 6.44 -6.30 -14.87
C THR A 89 7.08 -5.43 -13.80
N PRO A 90 6.35 -5.05 -12.73
CA PRO A 90 6.98 -4.38 -11.60
C PRO A 90 8.12 -5.22 -11.04
N THR A 91 9.27 -4.58 -10.80
CA THR A 91 10.43 -5.27 -10.21
C THR A 91 10.07 -5.92 -8.88
N ALA A 92 10.54 -7.16 -8.68
CA ALA A 92 10.44 -7.86 -7.42
C ALA A 92 11.45 -7.28 -6.42
N GLU A 93 10.96 -6.71 -5.32
CA GLU A 93 11.78 -6.01 -4.34
C GLU A 93 11.04 -5.86 -3.01
N GLN A 94 11.71 -5.29 -1.99
CA GLN A 94 11.15 -5.13 -0.65
C GLN A 94 10.41 -3.81 -0.48
N TYR A 95 9.09 -3.85 -0.43
CA TYR A 95 8.24 -2.67 -0.25
C TYR A 95 8.13 -2.29 1.22
N ILE A 96 7.87 -1.01 1.47
CA ILE A 96 7.47 -0.48 2.77
C ILE A 96 5.95 -0.36 2.78
N ILE A 97 5.30 -0.97 3.77
CA ILE A 97 3.86 -0.94 3.97
C ILE A 97 3.63 -0.26 5.31
N GLY A 98 3.29 1.02 5.23
CA GLY A 98 2.94 1.84 6.38
C GLY A 98 1.45 1.77 6.64
N GLY A 99 1.03 1.91 7.89
CA GLY A 99 -0.37 2.01 8.18
C GLY A 99 -0.68 2.35 9.63
N GLN A 100 -1.97 2.58 9.86
CA GLN A 100 -2.56 2.76 11.18
C GLN A 100 -3.78 1.84 11.29
N ARG A 101 -3.93 1.25 12.47
CA ARG A 101 -5.16 0.54 12.89
C ARG A 101 -5.81 1.30 14.02
#